data_AF-A0A1Y3N7M9-F1
#
_entry.id   AF-A0A1Y3N7M9-F1
#
_cell.length_a   1.000
_cell.length_b   1.000
_cell.length_c   1.000
_cell.angle_alpha   90.00
_cell.angle_beta   90.00
_cell.angle_gamma   90.00
#
_symmetry.space_group_name_H-M   'P 1'
#
loop_
_entity.id
_entity.type
_entity.pdbx_description
1 polymer ?
#
loop_
_entity_poly.entity_id
_entity_poly.type
_entity_poly.pdbx_seq_one_letter_code
_entity_poly.pdbx_strand_id
1 'polypeptide(L)'
;MNFKNVLLILSVTGCILCKPSNNCTSYYKVRKNENLLDISIKHKLPLPVLKYLNNDINEVKKDQSICIEGDIDLIKYSKKVNEISKFKEISKSQTKSLKNAINRIFDKDEIEELNKTSDFIASSFNKVFNDLVNFDITTCEKTCKNSQNLLKMINDNEYNSFSIDKINLILEKSLNGFKFDIDTLYDRCVSFCYNKSFINKAINDYNKENEHVNIEHGEEDIKENVEEDNEEEKLNKRASCPTPSPSSYSKVEDMSIAVYGNTKIDVLNRVDGCSAGILDYDLFKPACNAHDYCYHCNDKSYCDKNLLKQLQSLCDAKYSPSGFFDFIGEIFTKNLSNCLSLANVYYLGVDTFGSSGFDSDKKSMDSNPNKSCYCSASYKSAFVDKPFYK
;
A
#
# COMPACT_ATOMS: atom_id res chain seq x y z
N MET A 1 -25.48 48.18 -32.82
CA MET A 1 -25.43 46.97 -31.95
C MET A 1 -24.25 47.10 -31.00
N ASN A 2 -24.50 47.01 -29.70
CA ASN A 2 -23.55 47.43 -28.66
C ASN A 2 -22.57 46.28 -28.33
N PHE A 3 -21.29 46.44 -28.71
CA PHE A 3 -20.22 45.43 -28.56
C PHE A 3 -19.98 44.96 -27.11
N LYS A 4 -20.47 45.70 -26.11
CA LYS A 4 -20.32 45.35 -24.69
C LYS A 4 -21.19 44.17 -24.24
N ASN A 5 -22.28 43.85 -24.94
CA ASN A 5 -23.14 42.73 -24.56
C ASN A 5 -22.71 41.37 -25.15
N VAL A 6 -21.83 41.38 -26.16
CA VAL A 6 -21.30 40.14 -26.77
C VAL A 6 -20.15 39.56 -25.95
N LEU A 7 -19.37 40.40 -25.26
CA LEU A 7 -18.30 39.91 -24.36
C LEU A 7 -18.82 39.31 -23.05
N LEU A 8 -20.03 39.65 -22.60
CA LEU A 8 -20.58 39.13 -21.35
C LEU A 8 -21.21 37.74 -21.49
N ILE A 9 -21.55 37.32 -22.72
CA ILE A 9 -22.10 35.97 -22.98
C ILE A 9 -20.98 34.94 -23.19
N LEU A 10 -19.80 35.39 -23.61
CA LEU A 10 -18.60 34.54 -23.76
C LEU A 10 -17.81 34.35 -22.45
N SER A 11 -18.02 35.19 -21.42
CA SER A 11 -17.38 35.01 -20.10
C SER A 11 -18.15 34.09 -19.15
N VAL A 12 -19.41 33.75 -19.45
CA VAL A 12 -20.24 32.83 -18.63
C VAL A 12 -20.22 31.39 -19.18
N THR A 13 -19.75 31.17 -20.40
CA THR A 13 -19.54 29.83 -20.99
C THR A 13 -18.11 29.30 -20.83
N GLY A 14 -17.21 30.06 -20.18
CA GLY A 14 -15.80 29.69 -19.98
C GLY A 14 -15.47 28.87 -18.72
N CYS A 15 -16.46 28.54 -17.87
CA CYS A 15 -16.21 27.93 -16.55
C CYS A 15 -16.84 26.55 -16.30
N ILE A 16 -17.40 25.86 -17.31
CA ILE A 16 -18.14 24.61 -17.06
C ILE A 16 -17.53 23.36 -17.71
N LEU A 17 -16.52 23.45 -18.57
CA LEU A 17 -16.01 22.25 -19.26
C LEU A 17 -14.49 22.17 -19.20
N CYS A 18 -13.93 21.94 -18.01
CA CYS A 18 -12.93 20.87 -17.95
C CYS A 18 -13.69 19.62 -18.40
N LYS A 19 -13.50 19.20 -19.66
CA LYS A 19 -14.16 18.00 -20.18
C LYS A 19 -13.94 16.89 -19.14
N PRO A 20 -15.02 16.29 -18.61
CA PRO A 20 -14.87 15.10 -17.79
C PRO A 20 -14.11 14.05 -18.60
N SER A 21 -13.34 13.20 -17.94
CA SER A 21 -12.80 12.01 -18.62
C SER A 21 -14.01 11.32 -19.29
N ASN A 22 -13.83 10.82 -20.51
CA ASN A 22 -14.92 10.24 -21.32
C ASN A 22 -15.58 8.98 -20.69
N ASN A 23 -15.25 8.65 -19.44
CA ASN A 23 -15.58 7.42 -18.74
C ASN A 23 -16.44 7.65 -17.49
N CYS A 24 -16.87 8.87 -17.20
CA CYS A 24 -17.68 9.15 -16.01
C CYS A 24 -19.16 8.76 -16.21
N THR A 25 -19.67 7.88 -15.36
CA THR A 25 -21.05 7.37 -15.38
C THR A 25 -21.96 8.08 -14.37
N SER A 26 -21.42 8.62 -13.28
CA SER A 26 -22.20 9.32 -12.26
C SER A 26 -21.49 10.57 -11.72
N TYR A 27 -22.27 11.63 -11.51
CA TYR A 27 -21.78 12.93 -11.05
C TYR A 27 -22.43 13.33 -9.73
N TYR A 28 -21.62 13.99 -8.90
CA TYR A 28 -22.05 14.61 -7.65
C TYR A 28 -21.92 16.12 -7.71
N LYS A 29 -22.94 16.83 -7.21
CA LYS A 29 -22.91 18.28 -7.08
C LYS A 29 -22.45 18.67 -5.69
N VAL A 30 -21.26 19.28 -5.61
CA VAL A 30 -20.60 19.68 -4.37
C VAL A 30 -21.48 20.65 -3.56
N ARG A 31 -21.75 20.32 -2.30
CA ARG A 31 -22.53 21.16 -1.41
C ARG A 31 -21.64 22.23 -0.77
N LYS A 32 -22.29 23.17 -0.07
CA LYS A 32 -21.59 24.24 0.64
C LYS A 32 -20.71 23.64 1.74
N ASN A 33 -19.46 24.09 1.81
CA ASN A 33 -18.44 23.67 2.79
C ASN A 33 -18.01 22.20 2.71
N GLU A 34 -18.35 21.46 1.65
CA GLU A 34 -17.79 20.12 1.43
C GLU A 34 -16.38 20.25 0.82
N ASN A 35 -15.45 19.46 1.32
CA ASN A 35 -14.13 19.23 0.74
C ASN A 35 -14.08 17.85 0.03
N LEU A 36 -12.96 17.52 -0.63
CA LEU A 36 -12.82 16.25 -1.35
C LEU A 36 -12.93 15.00 -0.46
N LEU A 37 -12.47 15.11 0.79
CA LEU A 37 -12.49 14.00 1.75
C LEU A 37 -13.92 13.71 2.22
N ASP A 38 -14.71 14.75 2.50
CA ASP A 38 -16.13 14.61 2.84
C ASP A 38 -16.90 13.84 1.75
N ILE A 39 -16.62 14.18 0.50
CA ILE A 39 -17.24 13.57 -0.68
C ILE A 39 -16.77 12.13 -0.84
N SER A 40 -15.46 11.90 -0.73
CA SER A 40 -14.85 10.56 -0.75
C SER A 40 -15.51 9.64 0.28
N ILE A 41 -15.69 10.14 1.51
CA ILE A 41 -16.32 9.37 2.58
C ILE A 41 -17.79 9.10 2.29
N LYS A 42 -18.54 10.14 1.92
CA LYS A 42 -19.98 10.05 1.62
C LYS A 42 -20.30 9.04 0.53
N HIS A 43 -19.46 8.99 -0.50
CA HIS A 43 -19.65 8.09 -1.63
C HIS A 43 -18.89 6.78 -1.50
N LYS A 44 -18.23 6.54 -0.35
CA LYS A 44 -17.43 5.34 -0.08
C LYS A 44 -16.36 5.08 -1.15
N LEU A 45 -15.75 6.15 -1.64
CA LEU A 45 -14.75 6.13 -2.69
C LEU A 45 -13.37 6.47 -2.12
N PRO A 46 -12.29 5.78 -2.53
CA PRO A 46 -10.95 6.19 -2.14
C PRO A 46 -10.66 7.60 -2.65
N LEU A 47 -10.06 8.46 -1.81
CA LEU A 47 -9.67 9.80 -2.23
C LEU A 47 -8.78 9.81 -3.49
N PRO A 48 -7.78 8.91 -3.65
CA PRO A 48 -7.00 8.83 -4.89
C PRO A 48 -7.85 8.49 -6.12
N VAL A 49 -8.88 7.64 -5.97
CA VAL A 49 -9.81 7.32 -7.06
C VAL A 49 -10.65 8.55 -7.42
N LEU A 50 -11.18 9.26 -6.43
CA LEU A 50 -11.93 10.49 -6.66
C LEU A 50 -11.09 11.54 -7.42
N LYS A 51 -9.82 11.71 -7.02
CA LYS A 51 -8.88 12.57 -7.74
C LYS A 51 -8.60 12.07 -9.15
N TYR A 52 -8.45 10.76 -9.33
CA TYR A 52 -8.23 10.15 -10.63
C TYR A 52 -9.36 10.43 -11.60
N LEU A 53 -10.61 10.20 -11.18
CA LEU A 53 -11.81 10.45 -11.97
C LEU A 53 -12.00 11.93 -12.35
N ASN A 54 -11.37 12.85 -11.61
CA ASN A 54 -11.53 14.29 -11.75
C ASN A 54 -10.22 15.02 -12.11
N ASN A 55 -9.32 14.37 -12.85
CA ASN A 55 -8.09 14.99 -13.38
C ASN A 55 -7.21 15.66 -12.29
N ASP A 56 -6.96 14.97 -11.18
CA ASP A 56 -6.10 15.43 -10.07
C ASP A 56 -6.56 16.72 -9.39
N ILE A 57 -7.88 16.87 -9.29
CA ILE A 57 -8.45 17.94 -8.49
C ILE A 57 -7.91 17.93 -7.05
N ASN A 58 -7.49 19.10 -6.58
CA ASN A 58 -6.99 19.28 -5.21
C ASN A 58 -7.99 19.96 -4.29
N GLU A 59 -8.93 20.71 -4.86
CA GLU A 59 -9.95 21.46 -4.12
C GLU A 59 -11.25 21.46 -4.92
N VAL A 60 -12.37 21.47 -4.22
CA VAL A 60 -13.71 21.55 -4.80
C VAL A 60 -14.38 22.87 -4.43
N LYS A 61 -15.24 23.35 -5.33
CA LYS A 61 -16.06 24.55 -5.11
C LYS A 61 -17.51 24.16 -4.97
N LYS A 62 -18.27 24.94 -4.19
CA LYS A 62 -19.73 24.80 -4.11
C LYS A 62 -20.34 24.77 -5.52
N ASP A 63 -21.32 23.90 -5.72
CA ASP A 63 -22.06 23.68 -6.96
C ASP A 63 -21.23 23.10 -8.12
N GLN A 64 -19.93 22.85 -7.91
CA GLN A 64 -19.11 22.13 -8.87
C GLN A 64 -19.64 20.71 -9.06
N SER A 65 -19.72 20.26 -10.31
CA SER A 65 -19.99 18.87 -10.64
C SER A 65 -18.69 18.09 -10.67
N ILE A 66 -18.63 16.97 -9.96
CA ILE A 66 -17.47 16.08 -9.93
C ILE A 66 -17.92 14.65 -10.24
N CYS A 67 -17.06 13.90 -10.91
CA CYS A 67 -17.27 12.49 -11.18
C CYS A 67 -17.11 11.65 -9.91
N ILE A 68 -18.08 10.80 -9.60
CA ILE A 68 -18.04 9.88 -8.46
C ILE A 68 -18.12 8.41 -8.90
N GLU A 69 -18.40 8.15 -10.17
CA GLU A 69 -18.42 6.80 -10.71
C GLU A 69 -17.99 6.85 -12.17
N GLY A 70 -17.17 5.88 -12.58
CA GLY A 70 -16.70 5.78 -13.96
C GLY A 70 -15.65 4.69 -14.13
N ASP A 71 -15.31 4.38 -15.37
CA ASP A 71 -14.35 3.33 -15.69
C ASP A 71 -12.94 3.75 -15.30
N ILE A 72 -12.24 2.86 -14.59
CA ILE A 72 -10.89 3.09 -14.10
C ILE A 72 -9.95 2.13 -14.80
N ASP A 73 -9.05 2.69 -15.61
CA ASP A 73 -7.91 1.96 -16.15
C ASP A 73 -6.92 1.71 -15.00
N LEU A 74 -6.89 0.46 -14.51
CA LEU A 74 -6.09 0.06 -13.35
C LEU A 74 -4.60 0.34 -13.54
N ILE A 75 -4.07 0.23 -14.77
CA ILE A 75 -2.67 0.51 -15.07
C ILE A 75 -2.40 2.01 -14.93
N LYS A 76 -3.25 2.85 -15.52
CA LYS A 76 -3.14 4.32 -15.39
C LYS A 76 -3.35 4.78 -13.95
N TYR A 77 -4.30 4.19 -13.23
CA TYR A 77 -4.55 4.48 -11.83
C TYR A 77 -3.34 4.14 -10.97
N SER A 78 -2.75 2.96 -11.16
CA SER A 78 -1.56 2.52 -10.41
C SER A 78 -0.37 3.46 -10.60
N LYS A 79 -0.10 3.89 -11.84
CA LYS A 79 0.92 4.92 -12.15
C LYS A 79 0.68 6.19 -11.35
N LYS A 80 -0.57 6.64 -11.32
CA LYS A 80 -0.95 7.89 -10.68
C LYS A 80 -0.93 7.82 -9.17
N VAL A 81 -1.32 6.69 -8.57
CA VAL A 81 -1.13 6.45 -7.12
C VAL A 81 0.36 6.52 -6.79
N ASN A 82 1.23 5.91 -7.58
CA ASN A 82 2.68 5.98 -7.37
C ASN A 82 3.21 7.44 -7.41
N GLU A 83 2.74 8.25 -8.37
CA GLU A 83 3.10 9.68 -8.47
C GLU A 83 2.57 10.53 -7.30
N ILE A 84 1.39 10.18 -6.77
CA ILE A 84 0.74 10.87 -5.64
C ILE A 84 1.39 10.45 -4.31
N SER A 85 1.90 9.23 -4.22
CA SER A 85 2.60 8.67 -3.06
C SER A 85 3.99 9.27 -2.81
N LYS A 86 4.26 10.49 -3.28
CA LYS A 86 5.49 11.23 -2.92
C LYS A 86 5.55 11.39 -1.40
N PHE A 87 6.35 10.52 -0.78
CA PHE A 87 6.60 10.52 0.65
C PHE A 87 7.14 11.89 1.05
N LYS A 88 6.48 12.50 2.03
CA LYS A 88 6.95 13.74 2.62
C LYS A 88 7.75 13.41 3.86
N GLU A 89 8.79 14.18 4.11
CA GLU A 89 9.54 14.11 5.35
C GLU A 89 9.36 15.42 6.12
N ILE A 90 9.24 15.30 7.45
CA ILE A 90 9.43 16.44 8.32
C ILE A 90 10.92 16.79 8.28
N SER A 91 11.24 18.02 7.89
CA SER A 91 12.64 18.44 7.79
C SER A 91 13.32 18.46 9.16
N LYS A 92 14.66 18.31 9.20
CA LYS A 92 15.43 18.34 10.46
C LYS A 92 15.18 19.62 11.28
N SER A 93 14.97 20.76 10.62
CA SER A 93 14.65 22.03 11.29
C SER A 93 13.25 22.02 11.91
N GLN A 94 12.26 21.47 11.20
CA GLN A 94 10.90 21.27 11.72
C GLN A 94 10.88 20.32 12.92
N THR A 95 11.58 19.18 12.83
CA THR A 95 11.73 18.23 13.94
C THR A 95 12.37 18.89 15.17
N LYS A 96 13.42 19.71 14.97
CA LYS A 96 14.05 20.47 16.06
C LYS A 96 13.09 21.50 16.66
N SER A 97 12.35 22.22 15.83
CA SER A 97 11.34 23.20 16.27
C SER A 97 10.25 22.52 17.11
N LEU A 98 9.75 21.37 16.64
CA LEU A 98 8.74 20.58 17.32
C LEU A 98 9.24 20.08 18.69
N LYS A 99 10.43 19.49 18.76
CA LYS A 99 11.07 19.06 20.01
C LYS A 99 11.20 20.20 21.02
N ASN A 100 11.67 21.36 20.56
CA ASN A 100 11.83 22.52 21.42
C ASN A 100 10.49 23.07 21.93
N ALA A 101 9.43 23.02 21.12
CA ALA A 101 8.11 23.48 21.51
C ALA A 101 7.47 22.56 22.56
N ILE A 102 7.58 21.24 22.37
CA ILE A 102 7.09 20.23 23.32
C ILE A 102 7.78 20.39 24.69
N ASN A 103 9.11 20.43 24.72
CA ASN A 103 9.88 20.58 25.96
C ASN A 103 9.65 21.91 26.70
N ARG A 104 8.97 22.89 26.08
CA ARG A 104 8.59 24.16 26.72
C ARG A 104 7.19 24.13 27.32
N ILE A 105 6.32 23.25 26.82
CA ILE A 105 4.91 23.19 27.19
C ILE A 105 4.68 22.06 28.18
N PHE A 106 5.35 20.93 27.96
CA PHE A 106 5.19 19.73 28.76
C PHE A 106 6.43 19.46 29.60
N ASP A 107 6.23 19.00 30.83
CA ASP A 107 7.29 18.44 31.64
C ASP A 107 7.65 17.00 31.20
N LYS A 108 8.62 16.38 31.89
CA LYS A 108 9.13 15.07 31.51
C LYS A 108 8.07 13.96 31.64
N ASP A 109 7.25 14.01 32.68
CA ASP A 109 6.26 12.98 32.98
C ASP A 109 5.08 13.12 32.01
N GLU A 110 4.68 14.36 31.71
CA GLU A 110 3.69 14.67 30.66
C GLU A 110 4.14 14.22 29.27
N ILE A 111 5.43 14.38 28.93
CA ILE A 111 5.99 13.88 27.65
C ILE A 111 5.93 12.35 27.59
N GLU A 112 6.22 11.66 28.68
CA GLU A 112 6.13 10.19 28.73
C GLU A 112 4.68 9.72 28.55
N GLU A 113 3.73 10.36 29.23
CA GLU A 113 2.30 10.09 29.09
C GLU A 113 1.82 10.38 27.65
N LEU A 114 2.25 11.50 27.06
CA LEU A 114 1.93 11.89 25.70
C LEU A 114 2.40 10.84 24.69
N ASN A 115 3.62 10.31 24.86
CA ASN A 115 4.13 9.23 24.01
C ASN A 115 3.28 7.96 24.11
N LYS A 116 3.03 7.47 25.33
CA LYS A 116 2.21 6.27 25.55
C LYS A 116 0.80 6.41 24.98
N THR A 117 0.20 7.58 25.17
CA THR A 117 -1.15 7.86 24.68
C THR A 117 -1.18 7.93 23.16
N SER A 118 -0.17 8.53 22.54
CA SER A 118 -0.03 8.59 21.07
C SER A 118 0.14 7.20 20.46
N ASP A 119 0.97 6.35 21.08
CA ASP A 119 1.15 4.95 20.67
C ASP A 119 -0.14 4.16 20.74
N PHE A 120 -0.88 4.35 21.83
CA PHE A 120 -2.17 3.70 22.02
C PHE A 120 -3.21 4.14 20.99
N ILE A 121 -3.30 5.45 20.71
CA ILE A 121 -4.17 5.99 19.65
C ILE A 121 -3.76 5.41 18.29
N ALA A 122 -2.47 5.49 17.94
CA ALA A 122 -1.98 4.99 16.65
C ALA A 122 -2.27 3.49 16.49
N SER A 123 -1.95 2.69 17.51
CA SER A 123 -2.22 1.26 17.52
C SER A 123 -3.70 0.94 17.36
N SER A 124 -4.60 1.77 17.91
CA SER A 124 -6.04 1.58 17.76
C SER A 124 -6.50 1.76 16.31
N PHE A 125 -5.97 2.76 15.59
CA PHE A 125 -6.28 3.00 14.19
C PHE A 125 -5.58 1.97 13.28
N ASN A 126 -4.34 1.59 13.58
CA ASN A 126 -3.55 0.67 12.77
C ASN A 126 -4.13 -0.76 12.72
N LYS A 127 -5.05 -1.12 13.62
CA LYS A 127 -5.75 -2.43 13.59
C LYS A 127 -6.44 -2.72 12.26
N VAL A 128 -6.89 -1.69 11.52
CA VAL A 128 -7.55 -1.90 10.22
C VAL A 128 -6.60 -2.45 9.15
N PHE A 129 -5.28 -2.36 9.38
CA PHE A 129 -4.26 -2.86 8.45
C PHE A 129 -3.96 -4.35 8.65
N ASN A 130 -4.41 -4.98 9.75
CA ASN A 130 -3.97 -6.33 10.10
C ASN A 130 -4.80 -7.47 9.48
N ASP A 131 -6.02 -7.23 9.02
CA ASP A 131 -6.95 -8.29 8.59
C ASP A 131 -7.37 -8.18 7.12
N LEU A 132 -6.41 -8.47 6.23
CA LEU A 132 -6.51 -8.12 4.80
C LEU A 132 -6.73 -9.31 3.86
N VAL A 133 -6.62 -10.55 4.36
CA VAL A 133 -6.94 -11.75 3.57
C VAL A 133 -8.47 -11.95 3.50
N ASN A 134 -9.18 -11.63 4.59
CA ASN A 134 -10.64 -11.69 4.68
C ASN A 134 -11.21 -10.28 4.92
N PHE A 135 -10.78 -9.31 4.10
CA PHE A 135 -11.18 -7.92 4.28
C PHE A 135 -12.69 -7.74 4.17
N ASP A 136 -13.30 -7.25 5.24
CA ASP A 136 -14.70 -6.83 5.29
C ASP A 136 -14.79 -5.32 5.55
N ILE A 137 -15.41 -4.61 4.59
CA ILE A 137 -15.56 -3.16 4.67
C ILE A 137 -16.34 -2.72 5.91
N THR A 138 -17.34 -3.50 6.32
CA THR A 138 -18.17 -3.19 7.51
C THR A 138 -17.34 -3.23 8.78
N THR A 139 -16.52 -4.27 8.93
CA THR A 139 -15.60 -4.47 10.06
C THR A 139 -14.52 -3.39 10.08
N CYS A 140 -14.00 -3.00 8.92
CA CYS A 140 -13.04 -1.90 8.79
C CYS A 140 -13.64 -0.57 9.25
N GLU A 141 -14.82 -0.18 8.71
CA GLU A 141 -15.53 1.04 9.10
C GLU A 141 -15.84 1.08 10.60
N LYS A 142 -16.30 -0.05 11.16
CA LYS A 142 -16.60 -0.20 12.59
C LYS A 142 -15.34 -0.01 13.43
N THR A 143 -14.21 -0.57 13.01
CA THR A 143 -12.93 -0.41 13.71
C THR A 143 -12.48 1.05 13.71
N CYS A 144 -12.52 1.73 12.55
CA CYS A 144 -12.25 3.18 12.48
C CYS A 144 -13.16 3.98 13.41
N LYS A 145 -14.46 3.66 13.45
CA LYS A 145 -15.43 4.35 14.30
C LYS A 145 -15.13 4.14 15.79
N ASN A 146 -14.78 2.93 16.18
CA ASN A 146 -14.40 2.62 17.57
C ASN A 146 -13.13 3.37 17.97
N SER A 147 -12.11 3.40 17.12
CA SER A 147 -10.88 4.16 17.34
C SER A 147 -11.12 5.67 17.41
N GLN A 148 -12.07 6.18 16.60
CA GLN A 148 -12.50 7.57 16.67
C GLN A 148 -13.20 7.92 17.99
N ASN A 149 -14.08 7.05 18.47
CA ASN A 149 -14.73 7.24 19.77
C ASN A 149 -13.70 7.23 20.91
N LEU A 150 -12.71 6.34 20.83
CA LEU A 150 -11.60 6.28 21.78
C LEU A 150 -10.78 7.58 21.78
N LEU A 151 -10.42 8.09 20.59
CA LEU A 151 -9.71 9.36 20.45
C LEU A 151 -10.51 10.52 21.06
N LYS A 152 -11.83 10.57 20.83
CA LYS A 152 -12.72 11.58 21.43
C LYS A 152 -12.69 11.51 22.95
N MET A 153 -12.83 10.31 23.52
CA MET A 153 -12.74 10.13 24.98
C MET A 153 -11.39 10.56 25.56
N ILE A 154 -10.29 10.29 24.85
CA ILE A 154 -8.95 10.71 25.29
C ILE A 154 -8.81 12.23 25.20
N ASN A 155 -9.28 12.83 24.11
CA ASN A 155 -9.19 14.27 23.86
C ASN A 155 -10.07 15.11 24.81
N ASP A 156 -11.23 14.57 25.18
CA ASP A 156 -12.19 15.26 26.05
C ASP A 156 -11.83 15.15 27.55
N ASN A 157 -10.85 14.31 27.89
CA ASN A 157 -10.37 14.16 29.25
C ASN A 157 -9.30 15.20 29.59
N GLU A 158 -9.66 16.18 30.41
CA GLU A 158 -8.79 17.28 30.84
C GLU A 158 -7.53 16.84 31.60
N TYR A 159 -7.53 15.63 32.17
CA TYR A 159 -6.39 15.07 32.90
C TYR A 159 -5.34 14.43 31.99
N ASN A 160 -5.63 14.25 30.70
CA ASN A 160 -4.68 13.68 29.76
C ASN A 160 -3.73 14.76 29.22
N SER A 161 -2.46 14.40 29.06
CA SER A 161 -1.48 15.25 28.36
C SER A 161 -1.81 15.40 26.87
N PHE A 162 -2.45 14.40 26.27
CA PHE A 162 -2.90 14.43 24.88
C PHE A 162 -4.19 15.25 24.73
N SER A 163 -4.11 16.37 24.00
CA SER A 163 -5.25 17.18 23.59
C SER A 163 -4.98 17.77 22.22
N ILE A 164 -5.94 17.67 21.30
CA ILE A 164 -5.79 18.18 19.93
C ILE A 164 -5.55 19.69 19.93
N ASP A 165 -6.21 20.45 20.81
CA ASP A 165 -6.01 21.89 20.90
C ASP A 165 -4.59 22.23 21.38
N LYS A 166 -4.12 21.57 22.44
CA LYS A 166 -2.74 21.75 22.93
C LYS A 166 -1.71 21.37 21.86
N ILE A 167 -1.95 20.28 21.16
CA ILE A 167 -1.08 19.80 20.08
C ILE A 167 -1.10 20.80 18.91
N ASN A 168 -2.25 21.28 18.47
CA ASN A 168 -2.36 22.25 17.37
C ASN A 168 -1.60 23.55 17.67
N LEU A 169 -1.62 24.04 18.92
CA LEU A 169 -0.81 25.19 19.33
C LEU A 169 0.70 24.98 19.13
N ILE A 170 1.18 23.74 19.25
CA ILE A 170 2.55 23.35 18.97
C ILE A 170 2.78 23.29 17.46
N LEU A 171 1.91 22.58 16.74
CA LEU A 171 2.07 22.33 15.31
C LEU A 171 2.02 23.61 14.49
N GLU A 172 1.16 24.56 14.85
CA GLU A 172 1.08 25.85 14.15
C GLU A 172 2.41 26.60 14.13
N LYS A 173 3.13 26.55 15.26
CA LYS A 173 4.43 27.21 15.42
C LYS A 173 5.56 26.43 14.75
N SER A 174 5.47 25.10 14.75
CA SER A 174 6.58 24.23 14.34
C SER A 174 6.49 23.72 12.90
N LEU A 175 5.29 23.69 12.31
CA LEU A 175 4.99 23.08 11.01
C LEU A 175 4.20 24.03 10.09
N ASN A 176 4.62 25.29 9.99
CA ASN A 176 4.06 26.26 9.03
C ASN A 176 2.53 26.43 9.11
N GLY A 177 1.97 26.52 10.32
CA GLY A 177 0.53 26.69 10.51
C GLY A 177 -0.30 25.42 10.32
N PHE A 178 0.33 24.24 10.24
CA PHE A 178 -0.39 22.96 10.18
C PHE A 178 -1.26 22.76 11.43
N LYS A 179 -2.50 22.31 11.20
CA LYS A 179 -3.46 21.88 12.22
C LYS A 179 -4.14 20.60 11.76
N PHE A 180 -4.63 19.82 12.70
CA PHE A 180 -5.55 18.73 12.44
C PHE A 180 -6.73 18.79 13.40
N ASP A 181 -7.85 18.19 13.01
CA ASP A 181 -9.05 18.10 13.83
C ASP A 181 -9.25 16.67 14.34
N ILE A 182 -10.28 16.51 15.18
CA ILE A 182 -10.63 15.22 15.76
C ILE A 182 -10.92 14.16 14.70
N ASP A 183 -11.48 14.54 13.55
CA ASP A 183 -11.91 13.60 12.53
C ASP A 183 -10.78 13.24 11.53
N THR A 184 -9.66 13.95 11.54
CA THR A 184 -8.52 13.72 10.63
C THR A 184 -7.99 12.28 10.64
N LEU A 185 -7.92 11.62 11.80
CA LEU A 185 -7.49 10.22 11.89
C LEU A 185 -8.56 9.25 11.42
N TYR A 186 -9.82 9.53 11.74
CA TYR A 186 -10.97 8.75 11.27
C TYR A 186 -11.06 8.77 9.74
N ASP A 187 -10.96 9.94 9.14
CA ASP A 187 -11.09 10.09 7.70
C ASP A 187 -9.99 9.33 6.95
N ARG A 188 -8.77 9.31 7.49
CA ARG A 188 -7.68 8.49 6.95
C ARG A 188 -7.98 7.00 7.04
N CYS A 189 -8.40 6.55 8.22
CA CYS A 189 -8.72 5.16 8.47
C CYS A 189 -9.82 4.68 7.51
N VAL A 190 -10.89 5.45 7.37
CA VAL A 190 -12.01 5.14 6.49
C VAL A 190 -11.61 5.24 5.01
N SER A 191 -10.77 6.21 4.63
CA SER A 191 -10.21 6.28 3.28
C SER A 191 -9.37 5.03 2.94
N PHE A 192 -8.63 4.47 3.90
CA PHE A 192 -7.95 3.20 3.71
C PHE A 192 -8.96 2.06 3.47
N CYS A 193 -10.01 1.98 4.29
CA CYS A 193 -11.06 0.98 4.13
C CYS A 193 -11.66 1.02 2.71
N TYR A 194 -11.97 2.21 2.21
CA TYR A 194 -12.50 2.37 0.85
C TYR A 194 -11.48 2.00 -0.21
N ASN A 195 -10.20 2.37 -0.04
CA ASN A 195 -9.13 1.96 -0.94
C ASN A 195 -9.04 0.44 -1.07
N LYS A 196 -9.06 -0.26 0.07
CA LYS A 196 -8.99 -1.72 0.07
C LYS A 196 -10.23 -2.37 -0.54
N SER A 197 -11.42 -1.89 -0.18
CA SER A 197 -12.69 -2.35 -0.76
C SER A 197 -12.71 -2.19 -2.29
N PHE A 198 -12.26 -1.03 -2.77
CA PHE A 198 -12.16 -0.73 -4.20
C PHE A 198 -11.21 -1.71 -4.91
N ILE A 199 -10.03 -1.96 -4.36
CA ILE A 199 -9.06 -2.90 -4.94
C ILE A 199 -9.61 -4.32 -4.97
N ASN A 200 -10.22 -4.79 -3.88
CA ASN A 200 -10.81 -6.13 -3.83
C ASN A 200 -11.94 -6.29 -4.86
N LYS A 201 -12.75 -5.25 -5.05
CA LYS A 201 -13.79 -5.26 -6.10
C LYS A 201 -13.16 -5.37 -7.48
N ALA A 202 -12.15 -4.55 -7.78
CA ALA A 202 -11.45 -4.57 -9.08
C ALA A 202 -10.83 -5.94 -9.41
N ILE A 203 -10.24 -6.63 -8.41
CA ILE A 203 -9.73 -8.00 -8.56
C ILE A 203 -10.85 -8.97 -8.91
N ASN A 204 -11.95 -8.93 -8.15
CA ASN A 204 -13.08 -9.83 -8.36
C ASN A 204 -13.74 -9.61 -9.72
N ASP A 205 -13.86 -8.37 -10.17
CA ASP A 205 -14.45 -8.03 -11.46
C ASP A 205 -13.54 -8.52 -12.61
N TYR A 206 -12.22 -8.33 -12.51
CA TYR A 206 -11.25 -8.88 -13.47
C TYR A 206 -11.31 -10.42 -13.54
N ASN A 207 -11.36 -11.10 -12.39
CA ASN A 207 -11.42 -12.57 -12.36
C ASN A 207 -12.70 -13.10 -13.01
N LYS A 208 -13.85 -12.45 -12.79
CA LYS A 208 -15.12 -12.83 -13.44
C LYS A 208 -15.10 -12.63 -14.96
N GLU A 209 -14.50 -11.55 -15.43
CA GLU A 209 -14.38 -11.28 -16.87
C GLU A 209 -13.48 -12.30 -17.57
N ASN A 210 -12.44 -12.80 -16.87
CA ASN A 210 -11.49 -13.77 -17.43
C ASN A 210 -11.87 -15.24 -17.15
N GLU A 211 -12.79 -15.54 -16.22
CA GLU A 211 -13.40 -16.88 -16.09
C GLU A 211 -14.13 -17.30 -17.37
N HIS A 212 -14.65 -16.34 -18.15
CA HIS A 212 -15.31 -16.61 -19.44
C HIS A 212 -14.33 -16.88 -20.61
N VAL A 213 -13.01 -16.75 -20.40
CA VAL A 213 -11.99 -16.98 -21.44
C VAL A 213 -11.31 -18.36 -21.29
N ASN A 214 -11.55 -19.08 -20.20
CA ASN A 214 -11.08 -20.47 -20.04
C ASN A 214 -12.17 -21.47 -20.41
N ILE A 215 -12.50 -21.56 -21.70
CA ILE A 215 -13.14 -22.74 -22.27
C ILE A 215 -12.12 -23.41 -23.21
N GLU A 216 -11.85 -24.68 -22.93
CA GLU A 216 -11.04 -25.64 -23.68
C GLU A 216 -9.52 -25.45 -23.67
N HIS A 217 -8.85 -25.86 -22.59
CA HIS A 217 -7.65 -26.69 -22.73
C HIS A 217 -7.85 -27.97 -21.91
N GLY A 218 -7.86 -29.09 -22.62
CA GLY A 218 -8.34 -30.38 -22.16
C GLY A 218 -7.59 -30.90 -20.94
N GLU A 219 -8.38 -31.48 -20.05
CA GLU A 219 -7.93 -32.56 -19.17
C GLU A 219 -7.38 -33.69 -20.05
N GLU A 220 -6.09 -33.66 -20.37
CA GLU A 220 -5.38 -34.89 -20.70
C GLU A 220 -4.97 -35.54 -19.38
N ASP A 221 -5.72 -36.58 -19.02
CA ASP A 221 -5.35 -37.57 -18.01
C ASP A 221 -3.91 -38.06 -18.23
N ILE A 222 -2.97 -37.48 -17.48
CA ILE A 222 -1.64 -38.06 -17.33
C ILE A 222 -1.81 -39.29 -16.45
N LYS A 223 -1.92 -40.45 -17.10
CA LYS A 223 -1.72 -41.75 -16.46
C LYS A 223 -0.35 -41.75 -15.79
N GLU A 224 -0.35 -41.91 -14.47
CA GLU A 224 0.82 -42.29 -13.68
C GLU A 224 1.41 -43.58 -14.25
N ASN A 225 2.46 -43.44 -15.06
CA ASN A 225 3.42 -44.52 -15.22
C ASN A 225 4.36 -44.43 -14.02
N VAL A 226 4.11 -45.29 -13.03
CA VAL A 226 5.06 -45.62 -11.98
C VAL A 226 6.23 -46.34 -12.65
N GLU A 227 7.25 -45.59 -13.06
CA GLU A 227 8.58 -46.17 -13.27
C GLU A 227 9.18 -46.44 -11.89
N GLU A 228 9.40 -47.74 -11.60
CA GLU A 228 10.17 -48.19 -10.45
C GLU A 228 11.62 -47.71 -10.58
N ASP A 229 11.87 -46.48 -10.17
CA ASP A 229 13.20 -45.91 -10.06
C ASP A 229 13.97 -46.60 -8.91
N ASN A 230 14.98 -47.35 -9.35
CA ASN A 230 15.96 -48.11 -8.59
C ASN A 230 16.50 -47.34 -7.36
N GLU A 231 16.30 -47.89 -6.15
CA GLU A 231 16.65 -47.25 -4.87
C GLU A 231 18.14 -46.91 -4.70
N GLU A 232 19.03 -47.55 -5.46
CA GLU A 232 20.48 -47.26 -5.42
C GLU A 232 20.86 -45.89 -6.01
N GLU A 233 20.05 -45.31 -6.91
CA GLU A 233 20.34 -43.98 -7.47
C GLU A 233 19.91 -42.82 -6.54
N LYS A 234 19.00 -43.09 -5.60
CA LYS A 234 18.55 -42.12 -4.57
C LYS A 234 19.58 -41.87 -3.47
N LEU A 235 20.58 -42.75 -3.31
CA LEU A 235 21.62 -42.60 -2.28
C LEU A 235 22.85 -41.79 -2.76
N ASN A 236 23.10 -41.72 -4.07
CA ASN A 236 24.29 -41.05 -4.64
C ASN A 236 24.07 -39.62 -5.18
N LYS A 237 22.91 -39.00 -4.95
CA LYS A 237 22.66 -37.57 -5.24
C LYS A 237 22.38 -36.71 -4.00
N ARG A 238 22.91 -37.09 -2.83
CA ARG A 238 23.14 -36.11 -1.74
C ARG A 238 24.35 -35.24 -2.07
N ALA A 239 24.28 -34.50 -3.19
CA ALA A 239 25.06 -33.27 -3.26
C ALA A 239 24.58 -32.44 -2.07
N SER A 240 25.48 -32.18 -1.11
CA SER A 240 25.18 -31.28 0.00
C SER A 240 24.65 -29.99 -0.60
N CYS A 241 23.36 -29.71 -0.39
CA CYS A 241 22.76 -28.46 -0.80
C CYS A 241 23.68 -27.34 -0.30
N PRO A 242 24.22 -26.49 -1.19
CA PRO A 242 25.03 -25.38 -0.73
C PRO A 242 24.19 -24.54 0.22
N THR A 243 24.77 -24.08 1.33
CA THR A 243 24.03 -23.16 2.20
C THR A 243 23.86 -21.84 1.46
N PRO A 244 22.64 -21.33 1.29
CA PRO A 244 22.45 -20.05 0.64
C PRO A 244 23.10 -18.95 1.47
N SER A 245 24.13 -18.32 0.90
CA SER A 245 24.85 -17.21 1.52
C SER A 245 24.88 -16.03 0.54
N PRO A 246 24.55 -14.81 0.99
CA PRO A 246 24.72 -13.62 0.17
C PRO A 246 26.18 -13.45 -0.23
N SER A 247 26.43 -13.08 -1.49
CA SER A 247 27.76 -12.67 -1.98
C SER A 247 28.12 -11.26 -1.53
N SER A 248 27.11 -10.40 -1.35
CA SER A 248 27.26 -9.02 -0.91
C SER A 248 25.93 -8.50 -0.35
N TYR A 249 25.92 -7.23 0.07
CA TYR A 249 24.70 -6.54 0.44
C TYR A 249 24.65 -5.19 -0.25
N SER A 250 23.51 -4.82 -0.81
CA SER A 250 23.24 -3.48 -1.35
C SER A 250 22.46 -2.66 -0.32
N LYS A 251 22.85 -1.41 -0.12
CA LYS A 251 22.08 -0.48 0.72
C LYS A 251 20.90 0.08 -0.07
N VAL A 252 19.72 -0.03 0.51
CA VAL A 252 18.51 0.63 0.04
C VAL A 252 17.93 1.39 1.23
N GLU A 253 18.06 2.71 1.17
CA GLU A 253 17.83 3.60 2.32
C GLU A 253 18.61 3.14 3.57
N ASP A 254 17.89 2.85 4.66
CA ASP A 254 18.44 2.41 5.95
C ASP A 254 18.53 0.87 6.06
N MET A 255 18.11 0.13 5.04
CA MET A 255 18.10 -1.35 5.04
C MET A 255 19.24 -1.93 4.21
N SER A 256 19.69 -3.12 4.58
CA SER A 256 20.68 -3.89 3.81
C SER A 256 20.03 -5.07 3.10
N ILE A 257 19.96 -5.02 1.77
CA ILE A 257 19.40 -6.09 0.93
C ILE A 257 20.48 -7.10 0.59
N ALA A 258 20.20 -8.38 0.78
CA ALA A 258 21.11 -9.46 0.39
C ALA A 258 21.20 -9.58 -1.13
N VAL A 259 22.44 -9.57 -1.65
CA VAL A 259 22.75 -9.83 -3.06
C VAL A 259 23.44 -11.17 -3.15
N TYR A 260 22.97 -12.03 -4.04
CA TYR A 260 23.51 -13.38 -4.24
C TYR A 260 24.28 -13.47 -5.54
N GLY A 261 25.35 -14.26 -5.57
CA GLY A 261 26.27 -14.34 -6.70
C GLY A 261 25.69 -15.21 -7.82
N ASN A 262 25.67 -14.69 -9.04
CA ASN A 262 25.10 -15.39 -10.20
C ASN A 262 26.00 -16.53 -10.73
N THR A 263 25.41 -17.71 -10.94
CA THR A 263 25.94 -18.76 -11.83
C THR A 263 24.86 -19.17 -12.83
N LYS A 264 25.16 -19.59 -14.06
CA LYS A 264 24.16 -19.88 -15.14
C LYS A 264 23.03 -20.87 -14.78
N ILE A 265 23.14 -21.58 -13.67
CA ILE A 265 22.20 -22.63 -13.20
C ILE A 265 21.42 -22.16 -11.95
N ASP A 266 21.74 -20.98 -11.43
CA ASP A 266 21.13 -20.46 -10.21
C ASP A 266 19.73 -19.90 -10.47
N VAL A 267 18.79 -20.33 -9.62
CA VAL A 267 17.41 -19.84 -9.54
C VAL A 267 17.39 -18.34 -9.27
N LEU A 268 18.42 -17.84 -8.59
CA LEU A 268 18.58 -16.43 -8.26
C LEU A 268 18.81 -15.53 -9.47
N ASN A 269 19.15 -16.06 -10.67
CA ASN A 269 19.21 -15.24 -11.89
C ASN A 269 17.83 -14.80 -12.39
N ARG A 270 16.77 -15.45 -11.92
CA ARG A 270 15.38 -15.15 -12.27
C ARG A 270 14.68 -14.31 -11.21
N VAL A 271 15.41 -13.93 -10.15
CA VAL A 271 14.98 -12.92 -9.19
C VAL A 271 15.37 -11.56 -9.78
N ASP A 272 14.41 -10.89 -10.41
CA ASP A 272 14.63 -9.62 -11.11
C ASP A 272 14.06 -8.41 -10.34
N GLY A 273 13.47 -8.66 -9.17
CA GLY A 273 12.96 -7.64 -8.27
C GLY A 273 11.58 -7.19 -8.69
N CYS A 274 11.30 -5.90 -8.59
CA CYS A 274 9.97 -5.40 -8.92
C CYS A 274 9.83 -5.24 -10.45
N SER A 275 9.63 -6.36 -11.15
CA SER A 275 9.60 -6.48 -12.63
C SER A 275 8.50 -5.64 -13.30
N ALA A 276 7.49 -5.21 -12.54
CA ALA A 276 6.57 -4.15 -12.95
C ALA A 276 7.26 -2.78 -12.84
N GLY A 277 8.16 -2.44 -13.77
CA GLY A 277 8.92 -1.18 -13.81
C GLY A 277 8.10 0.13 -13.84
N ILE A 278 6.78 0.04 -13.75
CA ILE A 278 5.83 1.13 -13.53
C ILE A 278 5.78 1.55 -12.04
N LEU A 279 6.23 0.67 -11.14
CA LEU A 279 6.27 0.85 -9.70
C LEU A 279 7.69 0.51 -9.25
N ASP A 280 8.66 1.42 -9.44
CA ASP A 280 9.98 1.27 -8.84
C ASP A 280 9.99 2.00 -7.51
N TYR A 281 9.66 1.27 -6.44
CA TYR A 281 9.76 1.75 -5.08
C TYR A 281 10.77 0.88 -4.32
N ASP A 282 11.92 1.49 -4.08
CA ASP A 282 13.11 0.86 -3.51
C ASP A 282 12.84 0.07 -2.21
N LEU A 283 11.99 0.59 -1.32
CA LEU A 283 11.58 -0.07 -0.08
C LEU A 283 11.02 -1.49 -0.32
N PHE A 284 10.38 -1.74 -1.46
CA PHE A 284 9.67 -2.99 -1.77
C PHE A 284 10.52 -4.03 -2.49
N LYS A 285 11.70 -3.66 -3.00
CA LYS A 285 12.61 -4.59 -3.69
C LYS A 285 12.86 -5.89 -2.92
N PRO A 286 13.08 -5.90 -1.59
CA PRO A 286 13.27 -7.15 -0.88
C PRO A 286 12.07 -8.09 -0.92
N ALA A 287 10.85 -7.55 -0.86
CA ALA A 287 9.63 -8.36 -0.91
C ALA A 287 9.36 -8.87 -2.32
N CYS A 288 9.64 -8.07 -3.35
CA CYS A 288 9.60 -8.52 -4.75
C CYS A 288 10.59 -9.68 -4.96
N ASN A 289 11.82 -9.59 -4.46
CA ASN A 289 12.80 -10.68 -4.58
C ASN A 289 12.32 -11.99 -3.93
N ALA A 290 11.64 -11.90 -2.78
CA ALA A 290 11.04 -13.05 -2.10
C ALA A 290 9.89 -13.68 -2.89
N HIS A 291 9.12 -12.84 -3.57
CA HIS A 291 8.01 -13.25 -4.42
C HIS A 291 8.50 -13.99 -5.67
N ASP A 292 9.48 -13.45 -6.38
CA ASP A 292 10.12 -14.10 -7.52
C ASP A 292 10.67 -15.48 -7.12
N TYR A 293 11.39 -15.55 -5.99
CA TYR A 293 11.89 -16.82 -5.49
C TYR A 293 10.74 -17.80 -5.18
N CYS A 294 9.67 -17.31 -4.56
CA CYS A 294 8.52 -18.11 -4.18
C CYS A 294 7.86 -18.80 -5.37
N TYR A 295 7.71 -18.11 -6.50
CA TYR A 295 7.09 -18.62 -7.74
C TYR A 295 7.71 -19.92 -8.25
N HIS A 296 9.01 -20.10 -8.04
CA HIS A 296 9.70 -21.32 -8.46
C HIS A 296 9.18 -22.57 -7.74
N CYS A 297 8.78 -22.46 -6.47
CA CYS A 297 8.64 -23.62 -5.57
C CYS A 297 7.29 -23.74 -4.84
N ASN A 298 6.38 -22.78 -4.99
CA ASN A 298 5.07 -22.79 -4.35
C ASN A 298 3.97 -22.41 -5.36
N ASP A 299 2.72 -22.33 -4.88
CA ASP A 299 1.58 -21.91 -5.70
C ASP A 299 1.51 -20.39 -5.81
N LYS A 300 1.08 -19.89 -6.97
CA LYS A 300 0.94 -18.45 -7.25
C LYS A 300 0.18 -17.71 -6.16
N SER A 301 -1.02 -18.20 -5.80
CA SER A 301 -1.87 -17.55 -4.78
C SER A 301 -1.18 -17.46 -3.40
N TYR A 302 -0.37 -18.45 -3.03
CA TYR A 302 0.41 -18.39 -1.79
C TYR A 302 1.49 -17.31 -1.89
N CYS A 303 2.23 -17.27 -2.99
CA CYS A 303 3.29 -16.29 -3.21
C CYS A 303 2.77 -14.86 -3.26
N ASP A 304 1.68 -14.59 -3.99
CA ASP A 304 1.08 -13.26 -4.09
C ASP A 304 0.61 -12.76 -2.71
N LYS A 305 -0.03 -13.63 -1.92
CA LYS A 305 -0.42 -13.30 -0.54
C LYS A 305 0.78 -13.06 0.36
N ASN A 306 1.87 -13.81 0.19
CA ASN A 306 3.11 -13.62 0.94
C ASN A 306 3.79 -12.30 0.57
N LEU A 307 3.82 -11.93 -0.71
CA LEU A 307 4.31 -10.64 -1.18
C LEU A 307 3.60 -9.50 -0.44
N LEU A 308 2.26 -9.50 -0.46
CA LEU A 308 1.48 -8.45 0.22
C LEU A 308 1.85 -8.32 1.70
N LYS A 309 1.97 -9.44 2.42
CA LYS A 309 2.36 -9.44 3.84
C LYS A 309 3.75 -8.83 4.05
N GLN A 310 4.71 -9.15 3.19
CA GLN A 310 6.07 -8.60 3.30
C GLN A 310 6.13 -7.10 2.98
N LEU A 311 5.42 -6.67 1.93
CA LEU A 311 5.31 -5.24 1.59
C LEU A 311 4.71 -4.42 2.75
N GLN A 312 3.72 -4.98 3.44
CA GLN A 312 3.11 -4.35 4.61
C GLN A 312 4.06 -4.31 5.80
N SER A 313 4.74 -5.42 6.10
CA SER A 313 5.76 -5.47 7.15
C SER A 313 6.86 -4.42 6.93
N LEU A 314 7.27 -4.21 5.68
CA LEU A 314 8.20 -3.15 5.28
C LEU A 314 7.62 -1.75 5.53
N CYS A 315 6.37 -1.50 5.14
CA CYS A 315 5.68 -0.25 5.44
C CYS A 315 5.57 0.01 6.95
N ASP A 316 5.19 -1.01 7.72
CA ASP A 316 5.04 -0.92 9.17
C ASP A 316 6.39 -0.68 9.83
N ALA A 317 7.44 -1.40 9.44
CA ALA A 317 8.77 -1.23 9.99
C ALA A 317 9.34 0.19 9.71
N LYS A 318 9.01 0.78 8.56
CA LYS A 318 9.51 2.10 8.17
C LYS A 318 8.68 3.26 8.72
N TYR A 319 7.36 3.10 8.76
CA TYR A 319 6.42 4.21 8.97
C TYR A 319 5.45 4.03 10.14
N SER A 320 5.45 2.88 10.83
CA SER A 320 4.65 2.75 12.05
C SER A 320 5.12 3.75 13.10
N PRO A 321 4.20 4.57 13.64
CA PRO A 321 4.58 5.56 14.63
C PRO A 321 5.01 4.90 15.94
N SER A 322 6.14 5.35 16.49
CA SER A 322 6.63 5.05 17.83
C SER A 322 6.89 6.35 18.60
N GLY A 323 5.99 6.64 19.54
CA GLY A 323 5.90 7.86 20.30
C GLY A 323 5.19 9.01 19.57
N PHE A 324 5.07 10.13 20.28
CA PHE A 324 4.35 11.31 19.81
C PHE A 324 4.93 11.91 18.51
N PHE A 325 6.26 11.93 18.38
CA PHE A 325 6.90 12.53 17.20
C PHE A 325 6.58 11.80 15.92
N ASP A 326 6.62 10.47 15.94
CA ASP A 326 6.33 9.68 14.76
C ASP A 326 4.82 9.67 14.48
N PHE A 327 3.99 9.74 15.53
CA PHE A 327 2.55 9.96 15.39
C PHE A 327 2.22 11.27 14.65
N ILE A 328 2.85 12.38 15.06
CA ILE A 328 2.73 13.67 14.35
C ILE A 328 3.34 13.58 12.95
N GLY A 329 4.47 12.88 12.83
CA GLY A 329 5.11 12.54 11.57
C GLY A 329 4.09 11.97 10.60
N GLU A 330 3.41 10.91 11.00
CA GLU A 330 2.45 10.23 10.15
C GLU A 330 1.19 11.09 9.91
N ILE A 331 0.70 11.80 10.92
CA ILE A 331 -0.37 12.79 10.72
C ILE A 331 0.06 13.87 9.71
N PHE A 332 1.31 14.28 9.67
CA PHE A 332 1.74 15.30 8.72
C PHE A 332 1.99 14.72 7.32
N THR A 333 2.60 13.55 7.23
CA THR A 333 3.17 13.01 5.97
C THR A 333 2.27 12.00 5.27
N LYS A 334 1.46 11.22 6.01
CA LYS A 334 0.63 10.10 5.50
C LYS A 334 1.45 8.96 4.90
N ASN A 335 2.70 8.80 5.29
CA ASN A 335 3.63 7.86 4.69
C ASN A 335 3.19 6.41 4.89
N LEU A 336 2.70 6.03 6.07
CA LEU A 336 2.25 4.65 6.31
C LEU A 336 1.07 4.30 5.40
N SER A 337 0.03 5.14 5.40
CA SER A 337 -1.15 4.91 4.55
C SER A 337 -0.81 4.90 3.05
N ASN A 338 0.11 5.76 2.60
CA ASN A 338 0.54 5.79 1.20
C ASN A 338 1.34 4.53 0.84
N CYS A 339 2.26 4.11 1.71
CA CYS A 339 3.04 2.89 1.54
C CYS A 339 2.13 1.66 1.44
N LEU A 340 1.18 1.51 2.37
CA LEU A 340 0.23 0.40 2.35
C LEU A 340 -0.69 0.41 1.12
N SER A 341 -1.08 1.60 0.65
CA SER A 341 -1.84 1.73 -0.59
C SER A 341 -1.02 1.27 -1.79
N LEU A 342 0.26 1.64 -1.84
CA LEU A 342 1.19 1.18 -2.87
C LEU A 342 1.39 -0.34 -2.79
N ALA A 343 1.55 -0.91 -1.59
CA ALA A 343 1.66 -2.37 -1.39
C ALA A 343 0.46 -3.13 -1.98
N ASN A 344 -0.76 -2.61 -1.81
CA ASN A 344 -1.94 -3.22 -2.42
C ASN A 344 -1.93 -3.14 -3.96
N VAL A 345 -1.37 -2.07 -4.53
CA VAL A 345 -1.23 -1.93 -5.99
C VAL A 345 -0.23 -2.94 -6.54
N TYR A 346 0.87 -3.23 -5.84
CA TYR A 346 1.80 -4.31 -6.22
C TYR A 346 1.13 -5.68 -6.20
N TYR A 347 0.41 -5.98 -5.11
CA TYR A 347 -0.36 -7.22 -4.99
C TYR A 347 -1.36 -7.37 -6.14
N LEU A 348 -2.13 -6.32 -6.45
CA LEU A 348 -3.04 -6.31 -7.59
C LEU A 348 -2.30 -6.64 -8.90
N GLY A 349 -1.16 -6.00 -9.12
CA GLY A 349 -0.34 -6.22 -10.31
C GLY A 349 0.04 -7.69 -10.51
N VAL A 350 0.56 -8.35 -9.46
CA VAL A 350 0.98 -9.75 -9.56
C VAL A 350 -0.21 -10.73 -9.57
N ASP A 351 -1.28 -10.43 -8.84
CA ASP A 351 -2.48 -11.27 -8.80
C ASP A 351 -3.15 -11.31 -10.18
N THR A 352 -3.27 -10.13 -10.83
CA THR A 352 -3.95 -9.93 -12.11
C THR A 352 -3.09 -10.33 -13.32
N PHE A 353 -1.79 -9.99 -13.32
CA PHE A 353 -0.92 -10.10 -14.49
C PHE A 353 0.27 -11.05 -14.31
N GLY A 354 0.48 -11.60 -13.11
CA GLY A 354 1.67 -12.37 -12.77
C GLY A 354 1.69 -13.82 -13.29
N SER A 355 0.62 -14.33 -13.91
CA SER A 355 0.51 -15.74 -14.32
C SER A 355 1.60 -16.15 -15.30
N SER A 356 1.91 -15.31 -16.30
CA SER A 356 2.97 -15.63 -17.26
C SER A 356 4.36 -15.70 -16.62
N GLY A 357 4.64 -14.86 -15.62
CA GLY A 357 5.90 -14.91 -14.87
C GLY A 357 5.99 -16.19 -14.05
N PHE A 358 4.92 -16.47 -13.29
CA PHE A 358 4.76 -17.69 -12.51
C PHE A 358 4.98 -18.96 -13.34
N ASP A 359 4.30 -19.10 -14.48
CA ASP A 359 4.42 -20.28 -15.35
C ASP A 359 5.84 -20.43 -15.91
N SER A 360 6.49 -19.30 -16.24
CA SER A 360 7.87 -19.28 -16.73
C SER A 360 8.85 -19.79 -15.67
N ASP A 361 8.73 -19.31 -14.43
CA ASP A 361 9.58 -19.71 -13.31
C ASP A 361 9.34 -21.16 -12.92
N LYS A 362 8.08 -21.60 -12.94
CA LYS A 362 7.71 -22.98 -12.65
C LYS A 362 8.32 -23.95 -13.65
N LYS A 363 8.17 -23.66 -14.95
CA LYS A 363 8.75 -24.46 -16.03
C LYS A 363 10.28 -24.50 -15.97
N SER A 364 10.91 -23.38 -15.63
CA SER A 364 12.36 -23.31 -15.42
C SER A 364 12.79 -24.19 -14.24
N MET A 365 12.03 -24.23 -13.15
CA MET A 365 12.32 -25.04 -11.98
C MET A 365 12.08 -26.54 -12.23
N ASP A 366 11.03 -26.89 -12.96
CA ASP A 366 10.72 -28.29 -13.30
C ASP A 366 11.81 -28.94 -14.16
N SER A 367 12.53 -28.14 -14.94
CA SER A 367 13.67 -28.58 -15.74
C SER A 367 15.01 -28.54 -14.98
N ASN A 368 15.02 -28.09 -13.71
CA ASN A 368 16.25 -27.92 -12.94
C ASN A 368 16.64 -29.21 -12.18
N PRO A 369 17.83 -29.79 -12.42
CA PRO A 369 18.25 -31.02 -11.75
C PRO A 369 18.43 -30.87 -10.23
N ASN A 370 18.54 -29.64 -9.73
CA ASN A 370 18.67 -29.31 -8.31
C ASN A 370 17.36 -28.80 -7.69
N LYS A 371 16.19 -29.01 -8.32
CA LYS A 371 14.88 -28.56 -7.81
C LYS A 371 14.63 -28.96 -6.36
N SER A 372 14.94 -30.21 -6.00
CA SER A 372 14.77 -30.72 -4.63
C SER A 372 15.58 -29.92 -3.60
N CYS A 373 16.69 -29.31 -4.03
CA CYS A 373 17.53 -28.47 -3.19
C CYS A 373 16.93 -27.06 -3.04
N TYR A 374 16.64 -26.39 -4.15
CA TYR A 374 16.11 -25.02 -4.13
C TYR A 374 14.70 -24.93 -3.53
N CYS A 375 13.90 -25.98 -3.68
CA CYS A 375 12.57 -26.06 -3.08
C CYS A 375 12.56 -26.73 -1.69
N SER A 376 13.72 -26.98 -1.09
CA SER A 376 13.82 -27.51 0.27
C SER A 376 13.33 -26.51 1.32
N ALA A 377 12.96 -27.01 2.50
CA ALA A 377 12.50 -26.18 3.61
C ALA A 377 13.55 -25.15 4.07
N SER A 378 14.84 -25.49 4.00
CA SER A 378 15.92 -24.56 4.40
C SER A 378 16.01 -23.35 3.46
N TYR A 379 15.90 -23.59 2.14
CA TYR A 379 15.88 -22.53 1.14
C TYR A 379 14.59 -21.70 1.20
N LYS A 380 13.42 -22.35 1.34
CA LYS A 380 12.15 -21.64 1.55
C LYS A 380 12.20 -20.74 2.79
N SER A 381 12.76 -21.23 3.90
CA SER A 381 12.92 -20.43 5.12
C SER A 381 13.91 -19.26 4.96
N ALA A 382 14.94 -19.42 4.12
CA ALA A 382 15.94 -18.39 3.87
C ALA A 382 15.45 -17.28 2.93
N PHE A 383 14.58 -17.60 1.98
CA PHE A 383 14.20 -16.70 0.89
C PHE A 383 12.72 -16.33 0.83
N VAL A 384 11.81 -17.18 1.31
CA VAL A 384 10.36 -16.94 1.25
C VAL A 384 9.81 -16.48 2.60
N ASP A 385 10.23 -17.14 3.68
CA ASP A 385 9.68 -16.89 5.02
C ASP A 385 10.40 -15.75 5.76
N LYS A 386 11.61 -15.40 5.31
CA LYS A 386 12.36 -14.26 5.82
C LYS A 386 12.44 -13.18 4.74
N PRO A 387 12.32 -11.91 5.12
CA PRO A 387 12.56 -10.85 4.18
C PRO A 387 14.03 -10.86 3.69
N PHE A 388 14.27 -10.54 2.42
CA PHE A 388 15.61 -10.39 1.82
C PHE A 388 16.43 -9.21 2.38
N TYR A 389 16.17 -8.75 3.61
CA TYR A 389 16.82 -7.61 4.25
C TYR A 389 17.15 -7.86 5.72
N LYS A 390 18.11 -7.08 6.24
CA LYS A 390 18.47 -6.96 7.66
C LYS A 390 18.43 -5.53 8.13
#